data_AF-A0A9P4TGG1-F1
#
_entry.id   AF-A0A9P4TGG1-F1
#
_cell.length_a   1.000
_cell.length_b   1.000
_cell.length_c   1.000
_cell.angle_alpha   90.00
_cell.angle_beta   90.00
_cell.angle_gamma   90.00
#
_symmetry.space_group_name_H-M   'P 1'
#
loop_
_entity.id
_entity.type
_entity.pdbx_description
1 polymer ?
#
loop_
_entity_poly.entity_id
_entity_poly.type
_entity_poly.pdbx_seq_one_letter_code
_entity_poly.pdbx_strand_id
1 'polypeptide(L)'
;MAQGAVKKSKPAAAPRKPSKTGPRPGQKVIKPKKTSLIQQNKIKKKSAAGLVGTTEKFLAEKAGHLEILRGGKKDKKQGAKEK
;
A
#
# COMPACT_ATOMS: atom_id res chain seq x y z
N MET A 1 13.30 48.58 46.60
CA MET A 1 13.48 47.11 46.73
C MET A 1 12.99 46.46 45.45
N ALA A 2 13.89 45.93 44.62
CA ALA A 2 13.52 45.32 43.34
C ALA A 2 12.96 43.91 43.56
N GLN A 3 11.66 43.71 43.32
CA GLN A 3 11.07 42.37 43.28
C GLN A 3 11.51 41.68 41.98
N GLY A 4 12.29 40.62 42.09
CA GLY A 4 12.82 39.86 40.95
C GLY A 4 11.73 39.15 40.13
N ALA A 5 12.06 38.78 38.89
CA ALA A 5 11.14 38.18 37.93
C ALA A 5 10.51 36.87 38.43
N VAL A 6 9.18 36.83 38.44
CA VAL A 6 8.38 35.69 38.89
C VAL A 6 8.56 34.53 37.90
N LYS A 7 9.01 33.36 38.40
CA LYS A 7 9.16 32.14 37.59
C LYS A 7 7.77 31.65 37.17
N LYS A 8 7.56 31.50 35.85
CA LYS A 8 6.31 30.97 35.28
C LYS A 8 6.20 29.47 35.58
N SER A 9 5.17 29.06 36.32
CA SER A 9 4.88 27.65 36.58
C SER A 9 4.44 26.94 35.29
N LYS A 10 4.96 25.73 35.06
CA LYS A 10 4.49 24.87 33.95
C LYS A 10 3.01 24.52 34.16
N PRO A 11 2.18 24.49 33.11
CA PRO A 11 0.80 24.05 33.23
C PRO A 11 0.75 22.59 33.68
N ALA A 12 -0.08 22.30 34.67
CA ALA A 12 -0.33 20.95 35.12
C ALA A 12 -0.95 20.12 33.99
N ALA A 13 -0.43 18.92 33.76
CA ALA A 13 -0.98 18.02 32.76
C ALA A 13 -2.44 17.68 33.10
N ALA A 14 -3.32 17.74 32.09
CA ALA A 14 -4.74 17.46 32.26
C ALA A 14 -4.98 16.05 32.86
N PRO A 15 -5.94 15.89 33.78
CA PRO A 15 -6.23 14.61 34.40
C PRO A 15 -6.68 13.60 33.34
N ARG A 16 -5.98 12.47 33.24
CA ARG A 16 -6.36 11.36 32.37
C ARG A 16 -7.63 10.72 32.94
N LYS A 17 -8.69 10.65 32.15
CA LYS A 17 -9.94 9.97 32.54
C LYS A 17 -9.64 8.50 32.88
N PRO A 18 -10.20 7.94 33.96
CA PRO A 18 -10.01 6.53 34.29
C PRO A 18 -10.53 5.66 33.14
N SER A 19 -9.79 4.59 32.81
CA SER A 19 -10.22 3.62 31.81
C SER A 19 -11.59 3.07 32.21
N LYS A 20 -12.57 3.17 31.31
CA LYS A 20 -13.97 2.73 31.53
C LYS A 20 -14.04 1.39 32.27
N THR A 21 -14.76 1.36 33.38
CA THR A 21 -15.12 0.18 34.19
C THR A 21 -16.25 -0.63 33.54
N GLY A 22 -16.13 -0.94 32.25
CA GLY A 22 -17.12 -1.70 31.49
C GLY A 22 -16.49 -2.75 30.59
N PRO A 23 -17.30 -3.63 29.96
CA PRO A 23 -16.81 -4.66 29.05
C PRO A 23 -15.92 -4.04 27.97
N ARG A 24 -14.79 -4.70 27.66
CA ARG A 24 -13.84 -4.20 26.67
C ARG A 24 -14.59 -4.03 25.33
N PRO A 25 -14.51 -2.86 24.68
CA PRO A 25 -15.12 -2.68 23.38
C PRO A 25 -14.52 -3.70 22.40
N GLY A 26 -15.39 -4.33 21.59
CA GLY A 26 -14.99 -5.32 20.59
C GLY A 26 -13.96 -4.78 19.58
N GLN A 27 -13.42 -5.67 18.76
CA GLN A 27 -12.34 -5.33 17.83
C GLN A 27 -12.78 -4.21 16.87
N LYS A 28 -12.15 -3.04 17.01
CA LYS A 28 -12.46 -1.88 16.18
C LYS A 28 -11.79 -2.04 14.82
N VAL A 29 -12.56 -1.88 13.75
CA VAL A 29 -12.00 -1.73 12.40
C VAL A 29 -11.39 -0.33 12.28
N ILE A 30 -10.08 -0.23 12.47
CA ILE A 30 -9.34 1.03 12.37
C ILE A 30 -9.00 1.27 10.91
N LYS A 31 -9.54 2.34 10.33
CA LYS A 31 -9.19 2.77 8.98
C LYS A 31 -7.67 3.06 8.91
N PRO A 32 -6.96 2.59 7.88
CA PRO A 32 -5.54 2.85 7.76
C PRO A 32 -5.28 4.35 7.62
N LYS A 33 -4.25 4.86 8.30
CA LYS A 33 -3.95 6.30 8.35
C LYS A 33 -3.55 6.90 7.00
N LYS A 34 -3.10 6.08 6.04
CA LYS A 34 -2.60 6.51 4.71
C LYS A 34 -3.25 5.72 3.57
N THR A 35 -4.57 5.82 3.44
CA THR A 35 -5.37 5.09 2.44
C THR A 35 -4.89 5.33 1.01
N SER A 36 -4.59 6.58 0.64
CA SER A 36 -4.12 6.95 -0.70
C SER A 36 -2.79 6.31 -1.06
N LEU A 37 -1.84 6.24 -0.11
CA LEU A 37 -0.54 5.62 -0.32
C LEU A 37 -0.68 4.11 -0.54
N ILE A 38 -1.57 3.46 0.21
CA ILE A 38 -1.87 2.02 0.04
C ILE A 38 -2.47 1.76 -1.35
N GLN A 39 -3.38 2.62 -1.80
CA GLN A 39 -3.97 2.52 -3.15
C GLN A 39 -2.91 2.71 -4.24
N GLN A 40 -2.05 3.72 -4.12
CA GLN A 40 -0.95 3.94 -5.07
C GLN A 40 0.00 2.75 -5.14
N ASN A 41 0.38 2.16 -4.00
CA ASN A 41 1.25 0.98 -3.98
C ASN A 41 0.58 -0.25 -4.62
N LYS A 42 -0.74 -0.42 -4.44
CA LYS A 42 -1.50 -1.47 -5.13
C LYS A 42 -1.51 -1.26 -6.63
N ILE A 43 -1.72 -0.03 -7.11
CA ILE A 43 -1.69 0.31 -8.54
C ILE A 43 -0.29 0.04 -9.12
N LYS A 44 0.77 0.54 -8.46
CA LYS A 44 2.17 0.31 -8.86
C LYS A 44 2.50 -1.18 -8.96
N LYS A 45 2.06 -1.99 -7.99
CA LYS A 45 2.28 -3.44 -8.01
C LYS A 45 1.56 -4.10 -9.19
N LYS A 46 0.32 -3.68 -9.48
CA LYS A 46 -0.46 -4.22 -10.61
C LYS A 46 0.15 -3.83 -11.96
N SER A 47 0.58 -2.58 -12.13
CA SER A 47 1.21 -2.13 -13.36
C SER A 47 2.57 -2.78 -13.58
N ALA A 48 3.39 -2.89 -12.53
CA ALA A 48 4.70 -3.55 -12.59
C ALA A 48 4.61 -5.04 -12.91
N ALA A 49 3.62 -5.76 -12.36
CA ALA A 49 3.46 -7.20 -12.57
C ALA A 49 3.15 -7.59 -14.04
N GLY A 50 2.60 -6.67 -14.84
CA GLY A 50 2.33 -6.88 -16.26
C GLY A 50 3.43 -6.38 -17.20
N LEU A 51 4.30 -5.47 -16.72
CA LEU A 51 5.29 -4.78 -17.56
C LEU A 51 6.33 -5.74 -18.16
N VAL A 52 6.81 -6.73 -17.39
CA VAL A 52 7.83 -7.68 -17.87
C VAL A 52 7.37 -8.45 -19.12
N GLY A 53 6.14 -8.97 -19.12
CA GLY A 53 5.61 -9.68 -20.28
C GLY A 53 5.36 -8.77 -21.49
N THR A 54 5.01 -7.49 -21.27
CA THR A 54 4.89 -6.52 -22.37
C THR A 54 6.25 -6.08 -22.91
N THR A 55 7.27 -5.95 -22.05
CA THR A 55 8.63 -5.59 -22.49
C THR A 55 9.30 -6.75 -23.22
N GLU A 56 9.09 -7.99 -22.79
CA GLU A 56 9.56 -9.19 -23.49
C GLU A 56 8.93 -9.29 -24.89
N LYS A 57 7.62 -9.02 -25.00
CA LYS A 57 6.93 -8.95 -26.29
C LYS A 57 7.51 -7.88 -27.21
N PHE A 58 7.67 -6.66 -26.70
CA PHE A 58 8.23 -5.55 -27.45
C PHE A 58 9.67 -5.80 -27.91
N LEU A 59 10.51 -6.42 -27.06
CA LEU A 59 11.88 -6.79 -27.42
C LEU A 59 11.91 -7.86 -28.52
N ALA A 60 11.05 -8.86 -28.46
CA ALA A 60 10.97 -9.91 -29.48
C ALA A 60 10.40 -9.39 -30.82
N GLU A 61 9.40 -8.50 -30.78
CA GLU A 61 8.89 -7.78 -31.96
C GLU A 61 9.99 -6.93 -32.60
N LYS A 62 10.72 -6.16 -31.79
CA LYS A 62 11.84 -5.33 -32.26
C LYS A 62 13.01 -6.14 -32.82
N ALA A 63 13.27 -7.32 -32.26
CA ALA A 63 14.29 -8.26 -32.76
C ALA A 63 13.82 -9.09 -33.97
N GLY A 64 12.56 -8.94 -34.41
CA GLY A 64 11.99 -9.70 -35.53
C GLY A 64 11.86 -11.21 -35.24
N HIS A 65 11.87 -11.63 -33.98
CA HIS A 65 11.76 -13.04 -33.54
C HIS A 65 10.44 -13.28 -32.81
N LEU A 66 9.35 -12.96 -33.52
CA LEU A 66 7.97 -13.19 -33.05
C LEU A 66 7.65 -14.66 -32.76
N GLU A 67 8.43 -15.59 -33.30
CA GLU A 67 8.28 -17.03 -33.05
C GLU A 67 8.63 -17.44 -31.62
N ILE A 68 9.45 -16.65 -30.91
CA ILE A 68 9.80 -16.89 -29.49
C ILE A 68 8.61 -16.63 -28.56
N LEU A 69 7.63 -15.82 -28.99
CA LEU A 69 6.44 -15.49 -28.22
C LEU A 69 5.28 -16.47 -28.44
N ARG A 70 5.09 -16.98 -29.66
CA ARG A 70 4.02 -17.95 -29.96
C ARG A 70 4.44 -19.33 -29.45
N GLY A 71 3.95 -19.74 -28.29
CA GLY A 71 4.14 -21.11 -27.79
C GLY A 71 4.39 -21.23 -26.28
N GLY A 72 4.35 -20.12 -25.55
CA GLY A 72 4.51 -20.13 -24.10
C GLY A 72 3.41 -20.93 -23.37
N LYS A 73 3.70 -21.41 -22.16
CA LYS A 73 2.75 -22.19 -21.33
C LYS A 73 1.40 -21.48 -21.10
N LYS A 74 1.38 -20.14 -21.14
CA LYS A 74 0.14 -19.33 -21.00
C LYS A 74 -0.71 -19.33 -22.26
N ASP A 75 -0.10 -19.25 -23.45
CA ASP A 75 -0.83 -19.27 -24.73
C ASP A 75 -1.40 -20.66 -25.01
N LYS A 76 -0.67 -21.73 -24.64
CA LYS A 76 -1.20 -23.11 -24.67
C LYS A 76 -2.43 -23.28 -23.76
N LYS A 77 -2.44 -22.61 -22.62
CA LYS A 77 -3.56 -22.67 -21.66
C LYS A 77 -4.76 -21.82 -22.10
N GLN A 78 -4.55 -20.76 -22.89
CA GLN A 78 -5.63 -19.99 -23.52
C GLN A 78 -6.21 -20.74 -24.72
N GLY A 79 -5.37 -21.29 -25.61
CA GLY A 79 -5.83 -22.11 -26.74
C GLY A 79 -6.52 -23.42 -26.34
N ALA A 80 -6.25 -23.95 -25.15
CA ALA A 80 -6.96 -25.11 -24.59
C ALA A 80 -8.28 -24.75 -23.88
N LYS A 81 -8.57 -23.47 -23.67
CA LYS A 81 -9.84 -22.97 -23.12
C LYS A 81 -10.81 -22.48 -24.19
N GLU A 82 -10.31 -22.18 -25.39
CA GLU A 82 -11.10 -21.77 -26.56
C GLU A 82 -11.47 -22.94 -27.49
N LYS A 83 -10.99 -24.15 -27.20
CA LYS A 83 -11.47 -25.40 -27.80
C LYS A 83 -12.39 -26.12 -26.83
#